data_AF-A0A2E4V592-F1
#
_entry.id   AF-A0A2E4V592-F1
#
_cell.length_a   1.000
_cell.length_b   1.000
_cell.length_c   1.000
_cell.angle_alpha   90.00
_cell.angle_beta   90.00
_cell.angle_gamma   90.00
#
_symmetry.space_group_name_H-M   'P 1'
#
loop_
_entity.id
_entity.type
_entity.pdbx_description
1 polymer ?
#
loop_
_entity_poly.entity_id
_entity_poly.type
_entity_poly.pdbx_seq_one_letter_code
_entity_poly.pdbx_strand_id
1 'polypeptide(L)'
;MRFFKRKFREYSLENEIKKRWLPSSCGLILDNLRNLHPVWKVESTFFEKFLSGIENRSGVSLGRRLAHASSESEEFLSKISGFPAPKGSNPAKWSDTKLDWLTRGIGNFELLDKSDEIRIIIRYPINGPICTGIFSSNWELATKNRHRFRWTQNKSESLILELSEDDIEIPQPNETTLSWRHVIPEISFEDDDVLYGTHEGGDGTQW
;
A
#
# COMPACT_ATOMS: atom_id res chain seq x y z
N MET A 1 35.94 7.72 19.11
CA MET A 1 34.68 7.78 18.33
C MET A 1 34.05 6.40 18.33
N ARG A 2 32.87 6.22 18.96
CA ARG A 2 32.14 4.95 18.94
C ARG A 2 31.16 4.96 17.76
N PHE A 3 31.43 4.13 16.75
CA PHE A 3 30.50 3.89 15.66
C PHE A 3 29.41 2.94 16.15
N PHE A 4 28.21 3.47 16.42
CA PHE A 4 27.02 2.64 16.63
C PHE A 4 26.64 2.02 15.28
N LYS A 5 27.00 0.76 15.07
CA LYS A 5 26.40 -0.07 14.02
C LYS A 5 24.91 -0.19 14.35
N ARG A 6 24.07 0.53 13.60
CA ARG A 6 22.61 0.34 13.60
C ARG A 6 22.36 -1.10 13.15
N LYS A 7 22.04 -1.99 14.09
CA LYS A 7 21.60 -3.36 13.78
C LYS A 7 20.40 -3.24 12.82
N PHE A 8 20.50 -3.84 11.64
CA PHE A 8 19.32 -4.12 10.84
C PHE A 8 18.40 -4.98 11.71
N ARG A 9 17.18 -4.51 11.97
CA ARG A 9 16.16 -5.36 12.59
C ARG A 9 15.78 -6.41 11.55
N GLU A 10 16.14 -7.66 11.80
CA GLU A 10 15.50 -8.79 11.12
C GLU A 10 14.07 -8.88 11.64
N TYR A 11 13.15 -8.31 10.88
CA TYR A 11 11.73 -8.51 11.10
C TYR A 11 11.36 -9.85 10.45
N SER A 12 10.72 -10.74 11.20
CA SER A 12 9.94 -11.80 10.56
C SER A 12 8.73 -11.12 9.93
N LEU A 13 8.64 -11.12 8.60
CA LEU A 13 7.53 -10.50 7.86
C LEU A 13 6.18 -11.03 8.35
N GLU A 14 6.11 -12.32 8.65
CA GLU A 14 4.92 -12.97 9.20
C GLU A 14 4.49 -12.34 10.53
N ASN A 15 5.44 -12.10 11.44
CA ASN A 15 5.14 -11.49 12.74
C ASN A 15 4.67 -10.04 12.58
N GLU A 16 5.21 -9.29 11.62
CA GLU A 16 4.78 -7.92 11.36
C GLU A 16 3.39 -7.87 10.72
N ILE A 17 3.05 -8.82 9.84
CA ILE A 17 1.70 -8.98 9.28
C ILE A 17 0.70 -9.30 10.41
N LYS A 18 1.00 -10.28 11.27
CA LYS A 18 0.14 -10.68 12.41
C LYS A 18 -0.09 -9.55 13.42
N LYS A 19 0.92 -8.72 13.67
CA LYS A 19 0.80 -7.56 14.58
C LYS A 19 0.03 -6.38 13.99
N ARG A 20 0.01 -6.27 12.66
CA ARG A 20 -0.58 -5.13 11.96
C ARG A 20 -2.08 -5.31 11.73
N TRP A 21 -2.47 -6.45 11.19
CA TRP A 21 -3.85 -6.68 10.73
C TRP A 21 -4.64 -7.38 11.84
N LEU A 22 -5.51 -6.62 12.49
CA LEU A 22 -6.27 -7.11 13.64
C LEU A 22 -7.72 -7.43 13.22
N PRO A 23 -8.18 -8.68 13.34
CA PRO A 23 -9.59 -8.99 13.17
C PRO A 23 -10.41 -8.39 14.31
N SER A 24 -11.63 -7.95 14.00
CA SER A 24 -12.59 -7.48 14.98
C SER A 24 -13.79 -8.42 15.10
N SER A 25 -14.49 -8.34 16.23
CA SER A 25 -15.69 -9.14 16.50
C SER A 25 -16.86 -8.89 15.55
N CYS A 26 -16.83 -7.80 14.77
CA CYS A 26 -17.84 -7.48 13.76
C CYS A 26 -17.43 -7.86 12.32
N GLY A 27 -16.35 -8.63 12.16
CA GLY A 27 -15.88 -9.11 10.85
C GLY A 27 -15.08 -8.07 10.06
N LEU A 28 -14.60 -7.01 10.71
CA LEU A 28 -13.69 -6.06 10.07
C LEU A 28 -12.23 -6.46 10.31
N ILE A 29 -11.36 -5.97 9.43
CA ILE A 29 -9.92 -6.01 9.62
C ILE A 29 -9.47 -4.58 9.89
N LEU A 30 -8.72 -4.38 10.98
CA LEU A 30 -8.26 -3.08 11.44
C LEU A 30 -6.74 -2.96 11.23
N ASP A 31 -6.27 -1.81 10.73
CA ASP A 31 -4.84 -1.52 10.61
C ASP A 31 -4.29 -0.89 11.89
N ASN A 32 -3.58 -1.67 12.69
CA ASN A 32 -2.95 -1.24 13.94
C ASN A 32 -1.92 -0.11 13.74
N LEU A 33 -1.35 0.04 12.53
CA LEU A 33 -0.39 1.11 12.23
C LEU A 33 -1.05 2.42 11.78
N ARG A 34 -2.37 2.41 11.56
CA ARG A 34 -3.16 3.53 11.04
C ARG A 34 -4.37 3.79 11.93
N ASN A 35 -4.14 3.86 13.25
CA ASN A 35 -5.17 4.18 14.25
C ASN A 35 -6.42 3.28 14.16
N LEU A 36 -6.23 1.98 13.92
CA LEU A 36 -7.30 0.99 13.78
C LEU A 36 -8.30 1.34 12.66
N HIS A 37 -7.86 2.03 11.60
CA HIS A 37 -8.70 2.25 10.44
C HIS A 37 -9.11 0.91 9.81
N PRO A 38 -10.40 0.71 9.49
CA PRO A 38 -10.86 -0.46 8.78
C PRO A 38 -10.22 -0.56 7.39
N VAL A 39 -9.83 -1.76 7.01
CA VAL A 39 -9.22 -2.05 5.70
C VAL A 39 -9.94 -3.20 5.01
N TRP A 40 -9.79 -3.24 3.69
CA TRP A 40 -10.29 -4.32 2.87
C TRP A 40 -9.14 -5.21 2.38
N LYS A 41 -9.19 -6.50 2.72
CA LYS A 41 -8.31 -7.52 2.15
C LYS A 41 -8.99 -8.10 0.91
N VAL A 42 -8.31 -8.02 -0.22
CA VAL A 42 -8.82 -8.47 -1.52
C VAL A 42 -7.71 -9.11 -2.35
N GLU A 43 -8.06 -10.11 -3.14
CA GLU A 43 -7.16 -10.67 -4.14
C GLU A 43 -6.94 -9.67 -5.29
N SER A 44 -5.70 -9.51 -5.75
CA SER A 44 -5.37 -8.54 -6.80
C SER A 44 -6.16 -8.79 -8.09
N THR A 45 -6.32 -10.05 -8.53
CA THR A 45 -7.04 -10.34 -9.78
C THR A 45 -8.53 -10.01 -9.68
N PHE A 46 -9.14 -10.22 -8.51
CA PHE A 46 -10.52 -9.81 -8.26
C PHE A 46 -10.66 -8.29 -8.29
N PHE A 47 -9.73 -7.57 -7.64
CA PHE A 47 -9.75 -6.11 -7.59
C PHE A 47 -9.59 -5.50 -8.99
N GLU A 48 -8.71 -6.03 -9.83
CA GLU A 48 -8.57 -5.60 -11.23
C GLU A 48 -9.84 -5.84 -12.05
N LYS A 49 -10.47 -7.01 -11.91
CA LYS A 49 -11.76 -7.30 -12.57
C LYS A 49 -12.86 -6.35 -12.11
N PHE A 50 -12.89 -6.03 -10.81
CA PHE A 50 -13.83 -5.07 -10.25
C PHE A 50 -13.65 -3.68 -10.88
N LEU A 51 -12.42 -3.16 -10.93
CA LEU A 51 -12.11 -1.88 -11.56
C LEU A 51 -12.44 -1.86 -13.06
N SER A 52 -12.04 -2.90 -13.80
CA SER A 52 -12.36 -3.04 -15.22
C SER A 52 -13.88 -3.06 -15.46
N GLY A 53 -14.64 -3.71 -14.57
CA GLY A 53 -16.10 -3.68 -14.63
C GLY A 53 -16.69 -2.26 -14.47
N ILE A 54 -16.08 -1.42 -13.61
CA ILE A 54 -16.49 -0.01 -13.45
C ILE A 54 -16.13 0.79 -14.70
N GLU A 55 -14.92 0.64 -15.23
CA GLU A 55 -14.48 1.32 -16.46
C GLU A 55 -15.41 0.99 -17.63
N ASN A 56 -15.72 -0.30 -17.83
CA ASN A 56 -16.58 -0.75 -18.93
C ASN A 56 -18.01 -0.20 -18.85
N ARG A 57 -18.58 -0.10 -17.64
CA ARG A 57 -19.95 0.41 -17.45
C ARG A 57 -20.03 1.93 -17.49
N SER A 58 -19.01 2.61 -17.00
CA SER A 58 -18.97 4.08 -16.97
C SER A 58 -18.48 4.69 -18.30
N GLY A 59 -17.75 3.93 -19.11
CA GLY A 59 -17.08 4.44 -20.31
C GLY A 59 -15.89 5.38 -20.00
N VAL A 60 -15.41 5.40 -18.75
CA VAL A 60 -14.37 6.31 -18.28
C VAL A 60 -13.15 5.52 -17.82
N SER A 61 -11.96 5.92 -18.30
CA SER A 61 -10.71 5.36 -17.78
C SER A 61 -10.44 5.87 -16.35
N LEU A 62 -10.17 4.93 -15.45
CA LEU A 62 -9.91 5.20 -14.04
C LEU A 62 -8.42 5.35 -13.74
N GLY A 63 -7.50 4.89 -14.60
CA GLY A 63 -6.07 4.82 -14.28
C GLY A 63 -5.49 6.11 -13.68
N ARG A 64 -5.64 7.25 -14.36
CA ARG A 64 -5.14 8.54 -13.83
C ARG A 64 -5.86 8.98 -12.55
N ARG A 65 -7.18 8.75 -12.46
CA ARG A 65 -7.99 9.11 -11.29
C ARG A 65 -7.57 8.28 -10.07
N LEU A 66 -7.35 6.98 -10.28
CA LEU A 66 -6.91 6.04 -9.26
C LEU A 66 -5.51 6.38 -8.76
N ALA A 67 -4.59 6.76 -9.64
CA ALA A 67 -3.25 7.19 -9.24
C ALA A 67 -3.29 8.44 -8.34
N HIS A 68 -4.06 9.46 -8.71
CA HIS A 68 -4.22 10.65 -7.86
C HIS A 68 -4.95 10.35 -6.55
N ALA A 69 -6.05 9.58 -6.59
CA ALA A 69 -6.78 9.17 -5.39
C ALA A 69 -5.90 8.35 -4.43
N SER A 70 -5.03 7.49 -4.97
CA SER A 70 -4.07 6.70 -4.17
C SER A 70 -3.00 7.57 -3.56
N SER A 71 -2.52 8.59 -4.28
CA SER A 71 -1.55 9.57 -3.76
C SER A 71 -2.15 10.38 -2.61
N GLU A 72 -3.37 10.87 -2.78
CA GLU A 72 -4.11 11.62 -1.76
C GLU A 72 -4.39 10.76 -0.52
N SER A 73 -4.84 9.51 -0.74
CA SER A 73 -5.09 8.54 0.33
C SER A 73 -3.82 8.22 1.11
N GLU A 74 -2.68 8.04 0.44
CA GLU A 74 -1.39 7.78 1.10
C GLU A 74 -0.88 9.00 1.88
N GLU A 75 -1.12 10.22 1.37
CA GLU A 75 -0.78 11.45 2.09
C GLU A 75 -1.61 11.58 3.37
N PHE A 76 -2.91 11.27 3.30
CA PHE A 76 -3.78 11.19 4.49
C PHE A 76 -3.33 10.10 5.46
N LEU A 77 -3.11 8.87 4.98
CA LEU A 77 -2.65 7.75 5.79
C LEU A 77 -1.35 8.08 6.51
N SER A 78 -0.44 8.81 5.88
CA SER A 78 0.81 9.26 6.48
C SER A 78 0.63 10.27 7.62
N LYS A 79 -0.50 11.01 7.65
CA LYS A 79 -0.83 11.94 8.75
C LYS A 79 -1.39 11.23 9.98
N ILE A 80 -2.22 10.21 9.77
CA ILE A 80 -2.83 9.40 10.85
C ILE A 80 -1.97 8.20 11.28
N SER A 81 -0.87 8.01 10.58
CA SER A 81 0.12 6.95 10.74
C SER A 81 0.95 7.12 12.00
N GLY A 82 1.06 6.07 12.83
CA GLY A 82 2.11 5.97 13.86
C GLY A 82 3.49 5.65 13.29
N PHE A 83 3.59 5.50 11.98
CA PHE A 83 4.76 5.03 11.26
C PHE A 83 5.64 6.20 10.78
N PRO A 84 6.98 6.10 10.89
CA PRO A 84 7.85 7.19 10.49
C PRO A 84 7.78 7.44 8.99
N ALA A 85 7.54 8.70 8.61
CA ALA A 85 7.61 9.14 7.23
C ALA A 85 9.01 8.90 6.64
N PRO A 86 9.12 8.52 5.35
CA PRO A 86 10.40 8.45 4.66
C PRO A 86 11.09 9.83 4.67
N LYS A 87 12.43 9.83 4.64
CA LYS A 87 13.24 11.06 4.66
C LYS A 87 14.35 11.00 3.63
N GLY A 88 14.50 12.10 2.88
CA GLY A 88 15.53 12.26 1.87
C GLY A 88 15.28 11.42 0.61
N SER A 89 15.97 11.75 -0.48
CA SER A 89 15.71 11.22 -1.81
C SER A 89 16.39 9.87 -2.14
N ASN A 90 16.70 9.05 -1.12
CA ASN A 90 17.31 7.74 -1.32
C ASN A 90 16.38 6.61 -0.80
N PRO A 91 15.57 5.99 -1.68
CA PRO A 91 14.66 4.90 -1.33
C PRO A 91 15.32 3.68 -0.68
N ALA A 92 16.62 3.46 -0.89
CA ALA A 92 17.33 2.37 -0.23
C ALA A 92 17.41 2.56 1.31
N LYS A 93 17.30 3.81 1.79
CA LYS A 93 17.29 4.13 3.23
C LYS A 93 15.89 4.09 3.85
N TRP A 94 14.84 3.88 3.05
CA TRP A 94 13.44 3.87 3.51
C TRP A 94 13.03 2.46 3.99
N SER A 95 13.77 1.90 4.94
CA SER A 95 13.54 0.52 5.43
C SER A 95 12.12 0.31 5.95
N ASP A 96 11.63 1.31 6.68
CA ASP A 96 10.32 1.27 7.29
C ASP A 96 9.25 1.32 6.18
N THR A 97 9.34 2.26 5.23
CA THR A 97 8.41 2.34 4.08
C THR A 97 8.40 1.04 3.26
N LYS A 98 9.56 0.40 3.08
CA LYS A 98 9.64 -0.91 2.41
C LYS A 98 8.90 -2.00 3.19
N LEU A 99 9.07 -2.05 4.52
CA LEU A 99 8.33 -2.99 5.38
C LEU A 99 6.82 -2.73 5.31
N ASP A 100 6.41 -1.47 5.30
CA ASP A 100 5.00 -1.08 5.15
C ASP A 100 4.43 -1.54 3.80
N TRP A 101 5.15 -1.38 2.70
CA TRP A 101 4.73 -1.89 1.38
C TRP A 101 4.61 -3.41 1.33
N LEU A 102 5.58 -4.12 1.93
CA LEU A 102 5.58 -5.57 1.99
C LEU A 102 4.42 -6.11 2.83
N THR A 103 4.17 -5.52 4.00
CA THR A 103 3.07 -5.94 4.89
C THR A 103 1.68 -5.63 4.32
N ARG A 104 1.57 -4.63 3.42
CA ARG A 104 0.36 -4.34 2.62
C ARG A 104 0.23 -5.18 1.35
N GLY A 105 1.26 -5.90 0.93
CA GLY A 105 1.27 -6.67 -0.32
C GLY A 105 1.25 -5.80 -1.59
N ILE A 106 1.77 -4.57 -1.53
CA ILE A 106 1.74 -3.61 -2.67
C ILE A 106 2.85 -3.91 -3.69
N GLY A 107 3.95 -4.51 -3.23
CA GLY A 107 5.13 -4.81 -4.03
C GLY A 107 6.41 -4.32 -3.35
N ASN A 108 7.46 -4.12 -4.14
CA ASN A 108 8.74 -3.58 -3.69
C ASN A 108 9.26 -2.55 -4.69
N PHE A 109 10.12 -1.61 -4.24
CA PHE A 109 10.62 -0.52 -5.07
C PHE A 109 12.12 -0.29 -4.92
N GLU A 110 12.74 0.17 -6.02
CA GLU A 110 14.16 0.50 -6.10
C GLU A 110 14.37 1.74 -6.99
N LEU A 111 15.35 2.57 -6.63
CA LEU A 111 15.78 3.71 -7.44
C LEU A 111 16.65 3.19 -8.59
N LEU A 112 16.26 3.49 -9.84
CA LEU A 112 17.04 3.18 -11.03
C LEU A 112 17.98 4.32 -11.40
N ASP A 113 17.44 5.53 -11.49
CA ASP A 113 18.18 6.71 -11.93
C ASP A 113 17.62 7.98 -11.26
N LYS A 114 18.48 8.99 -11.15
CA LYS A 114 18.15 10.32 -10.62
C LYS A 114 18.90 11.45 -11.36
N SER A 115 19.38 11.18 -12.58
CA SER A 115 20.23 12.10 -13.35
C SER A 115 19.44 13.29 -13.92
N ASP A 116 18.50 13.05 -14.84
CA ASP A 116 17.60 14.06 -15.41
C ASP A 116 16.17 13.96 -14.84
N GLU A 117 15.59 12.76 -14.92
CA GLU A 117 14.30 12.42 -14.32
C GLU A 117 14.51 11.32 -13.27
N ILE A 118 13.72 11.36 -12.20
CA ILE A 118 13.79 10.34 -11.16
C ILE A 118 13.07 9.10 -11.68
N ARG A 119 13.80 7.99 -11.83
CA ARG A 119 13.25 6.72 -12.30
C ARG A 119 13.27 5.68 -11.21
N ILE A 120 12.11 5.09 -10.96
CA ILE A 120 11.87 4.08 -9.94
C ILE A 120 11.36 2.83 -10.61
N ILE A 121 11.91 1.67 -10.24
CA ILE A 121 11.31 0.39 -10.59
C ILE A 121 10.47 -0.10 -9.42
N ILE A 122 9.23 -0.48 -9.71
CA ILE A 122 8.35 -1.18 -8.77
C ILE A 122 8.20 -2.61 -9.26
N ARG A 123 8.60 -3.56 -8.42
CA ARG A 123 8.54 -5.00 -8.68
C ARG A 123 7.31 -5.62 -8.03
N TYR A 124 6.69 -6.55 -8.74
CA TYR A 124 5.43 -7.19 -8.36
C TYR A 124 4.36 -6.18 -7.92
N PRO A 125 4.08 -5.13 -8.73
CA PRO A 125 3.10 -4.12 -8.37
C PRO A 125 1.70 -4.75 -8.27
N ILE A 126 0.96 -4.43 -7.21
CA ILE A 126 -0.45 -4.87 -7.08
C ILE A 126 -1.33 -4.29 -8.19
N ASN A 127 -1.12 -3.03 -8.55
CA ASN A 127 -1.80 -2.29 -9.61
C ASN A 127 -0.94 -1.08 -9.99
N GLY A 128 -0.73 -0.83 -11.29
CA GLY A 128 0.14 0.25 -11.77
C GLY A 128 -0.23 1.63 -11.20
N PRO A 129 -1.45 2.14 -11.47
CA PRO A 129 -1.93 3.39 -10.89
C PRO A 129 -1.80 3.52 -9.37
N ILE A 130 -2.19 2.50 -8.61
CA ILE A 130 -2.13 2.53 -7.14
C ILE A 130 -0.68 2.64 -6.66
N CYS A 131 0.20 1.77 -7.17
CA CYS A 131 1.61 1.78 -6.81
C CYS A 131 2.27 3.12 -7.15
N THR A 132 1.94 3.70 -8.31
CA THR A 132 2.40 5.03 -8.70
C THR A 132 1.97 6.09 -7.71
N GLY A 133 0.67 6.18 -7.39
CA GLY A 133 0.16 7.19 -6.47
C GLY A 133 0.78 7.08 -5.07
N ILE A 134 0.84 5.86 -4.53
CA ILE A 134 1.43 5.59 -3.21
C ILE A 134 2.91 5.96 -3.17
N PHE A 135 3.69 5.60 -4.20
CA PHE A 135 5.12 5.93 -4.23
C PHE A 135 5.34 7.43 -4.36
N SER A 136 4.61 8.09 -5.27
CA SER A 136 4.69 9.53 -5.47
C SER A 136 4.44 10.28 -4.17
N SER A 137 3.37 9.94 -3.44
CA SER A 137 3.09 10.54 -2.12
C SER A 137 4.23 10.37 -1.13
N ASN A 138 4.78 9.15 -1.01
CA ASN A 138 5.93 8.87 -0.16
C ASN A 138 7.18 9.68 -0.57
N TRP A 139 7.39 9.87 -1.87
CA TRP A 139 8.51 10.65 -2.40
C TRP A 139 8.37 12.15 -2.13
N GLU A 140 7.19 12.70 -2.35
CA GLU A 140 6.88 14.10 -2.03
C GLU A 140 7.02 14.35 -0.54
N LEU A 141 6.55 13.44 0.31
CA LEU A 141 6.72 13.54 1.76
C LEU A 141 8.19 13.52 2.18
N ALA A 142 9.02 12.71 1.50
CA ALA A 142 10.43 12.56 1.81
C ALA A 142 11.31 13.73 1.33
N THR A 143 10.94 14.34 0.20
CA THR A 143 11.72 15.42 -0.46
C THR A 143 11.15 16.82 -0.20
N LYS A 144 9.88 16.91 0.19
CA LYS A 144 9.10 18.14 0.36
C LYS A 144 8.88 18.94 -0.93
N ASN A 145 9.11 18.31 -2.09
CA ASN A 145 8.85 18.88 -3.40
C ASN A 145 7.72 18.10 -4.08
N ARG A 146 6.87 18.80 -4.85
CA ARG A 146 5.82 18.16 -5.65
C ARG A 146 6.38 17.61 -6.95
N HIS A 147 5.83 16.49 -7.40
CA HIS A 147 6.30 15.82 -8.60
C HIS A 147 5.13 15.37 -9.47
N ARG A 148 5.23 15.63 -10.77
CA ARG A 148 4.40 14.96 -11.76
C ARG A 148 4.92 13.54 -11.95
N PHE A 149 4.01 12.59 -12.03
CA PHE A 149 4.34 11.19 -12.28
C PHE A 149 3.84 10.70 -13.62
N ARG A 150 4.63 9.84 -14.25
CA ARG A 150 4.27 9.01 -15.39
C ARG A 150 4.68 7.58 -15.10
N TRP A 151 3.94 6.61 -15.60
CA TRP A 151 4.31 5.22 -15.44
C TRP A 151 4.19 4.46 -16.76
N THR A 152 5.08 3.50 -16.93
CA THR A 152 5.03 2.52 -18.02
C THR A 152 5.06 1.12 -17.42
N GLN A 153 4.14 0.28 -17.88
CA GLN A 153 4.04 -1.10 -17.43
C GLN A 153 4.19 -2.02 -18.64
N ASN A 154 5.34 -2.70 -18.72
CA ASN A 154 5.64 -3.59 -19.83
C ASN A 154 5.16 -5.03 -19.56
N LYS A 155 5.15 -5.45 -18.28
CA LYS A 155 4.76 -6.79 -17.82
C LYS A 155 4.06 -6.70 -16.46
N SER A 156 3.40 -7.78 -16.04
CA SER A 156 2.79 -7.90 -14.71
C SER A 156 3.81 -7.78 -13.56
N GLU A 157 5.08 -8.11 -13.81
CA GLU A 157 6.11 -8.19 -12.78
C GLU A 157 6.80 -6.86 -12.47
N SER A 158 6.70 -5.86 -13.36
CA SER A 158 7.46 -4.62 -13.21
C SER A 158 6.78 -3.39 -13.81
N LEU A 159 6.85 -2.30 -13.07
CA LEU A 159 6.41 -0.97 -13.44
C LEU A 159 7.60 -0.01 -13.35
N ILE A 160 7.79 0.83 -14.36
CA ILE A 160 8.74 1.95 -14.29
C ILE A 160 7.93 3.22 -14.02
N LEU A 161 8.28 3.91 -12.94
CA LEU A 161 7.72 5.18 -12.53
C LEU A 161 8.75 6.28 -12.77
N GLU A 162 8.35 7.32 -13.48
CA GLU A 162 9.13 8.52 -13.76
C GLU A 162 8.52 9.68 -12.98
N LEU A 163 9.37 10.42 -12.24
CA LEU A 163 8.99 11.61 -11.49
C LEU A 163 9.78 12.82 -11.99
N SER A 164 9.07 13.90 -12.29
CA SER A 164 9.62 15.20 -12.64
C SER A 164 9.08 16.25 -11.66
N GLU A 165 9.92 17.17 -11.19
CA GLU A 165 9.46 18.26 -10.32
C GLU A 165 8.33 19.04 -10.99
N ASP A 166 7.33 19.44 -10.19
CA ASP A 166 6.17 20.20 -10.64
C ASP A 166 5.92 21.33 -9.65
N ASP A 167 5.78 22.56 -10.14
CA ASP A 167 5.61 23.76 -9.31
C ASP A 167 4.13 24.03 -8.96
N ILE A 168 3.25 23.06 -9.21
CA ILE A 168 1.81 23.20 -8.98
C ILE A 168 1.50 23.04 -7.49
N GLU A 169 0.81 24.03 -6.92
CA GLU A 169 0.21 23.91 -5.60
C GLU A 169 -1.09 23.09 -5.65
N ILE A 170 -1.08 21.93 -4.98
CA ILE A 170 -2.26 21.08 -4.79
C ILE A 170 -2.71 21.20 -3.33
N PRO A 171 -4.01 21.39 -3.06
CA PRO A 171 -4.53 21.47 -1.70
C PRO A 171 -4.19 20.21 -0.91
N GLN A 172 -4.02 20.39 0.40
CA GLN A 172 -3.77 19.28 1.32
C GLN A 172 -4.99 18.34 1.37
N PRO A 173 -4.78 17.02 1.52
CA PRO A 173 -5.86 16.07 1.66
C PRO A 173 -6.62 16.37 2.96
N ASN A 174 -7.94 16.31 2.87
CA ASN A 174 -8.85 16.45 3.99
C ASN A 174 -9.37 15.07 4.41
N GLU A 175 -9.59 14.89 5.70
CA GLU A 175 -10.27 13.70 6.20
C GLU A 175 -11.69 13.65 5.62
N THR A 176 -12.03 12.54 4.96
CA THR A 176 -13.40 12.31 4.54
C THR A 176 -14.16 11.75 5.73
N THR A 177 -15.09 12.52 6.27
CA THR A 177 -15.97 12.03 7.33
C THR A 177 -16.87 10.95 6.76
N LEU A 178 -16.67 9.71 7.22
CA LEU A 178 -17.63 8.64 6.97
C LEU A 178 -18.93 9.02 7.68
N SER A 179 -20.03 9.11 6.94
CA SER A 179 -21.34 9.39 7.49
C SER A 179 -21.88 8.26 8.37
N TRP A 180 -21.17 7.13 8.44
CA TRP A 180 -21.52 5.97 9.24
C TRP A 180 -20.72 6.01 10.53
N ARG A 181 -21.39 6.21 11.67
CA ARG A 181 -20.76 6.18 13.00
C ARG A 181 -20.19 4.78 13.23
N HIS A 182 -18.87 4.68 13.24
CA HIS A 182 -18.19 3.46 13.63
C HIS A 182 -17.68 3.62 15.07
N VAL A 183 -18.29 2.90 16.01
CA VAL A 183 -17.63 2.64 17.30
C VAL A 183 -16.49 1.69 16.98
N ILE A 184 -15.26 2.00 17.42
CA ILE A 184 -14.11 1.09 17.23
C ILE A 184 -14.51 -0.27 17.80
N PRO A 185 -14.63 -1.31 16.96
CA PRO A 185 -15.13 -2.60 17.41
C PRO A 185 -14.07 -3.30 18.27
N GLU A 186 -14.52 -4.16 19.18
CA GLU A 186 -13.62 -4.95 20.01
C GLU A 186 -12.75 -5.86 19.13
N ILE A 187 -11.44 -5.86 19.41
CA ILE A 187 -10.48 -6.73 18.72
C ILE A 187 -10.76 -8.17 19.15
N SER A 188 -10.93 -9.08 18.18
CA SER A 188 -11.10 -10.50 18.47
C SER A 188 -9.74 -11.14 18.70
N PHE A 189 -9.54 -11.74 19.87
CA PHE A 189 -8.33 -12.51 20.21
C PHE A 189 -8.50 -14.02 19.96
N GLU A 190 -9.51 -14.43 19.19
CA GLU A 190 -9.68 -15.85 18.87
C GLU A 190 -8.48 -16.33 18.02
N ASP A 191 -7.76 -17.33 18.53
CA ASP A 191 -6.62 -17.92 17.85
C ASP A 191 -7.04 -18.47 16.48
N ASP A 192 -6.39 -17.98 15.42
CA ASP A 192 -6.58 -18.30 13.99
C ASP A 192 -6.33 -19.79 13.62
N ASP A 193 -6.25 -20.70 14.58
CA ASP A 193 -5.96 -22.12 14.35
C ASP A 193 -7.13 -22.91 13.72
N VAL A 194 -8.30 -22.29 13.53
CA VAL A 194 -9.53 -23.00 13.12
C VAL A 194 -10.03 -22.66 11.72
N LEU A 195 -9.51 -21.62 11.03
CA LEU A 195 -10.13 -21.13 9.78
C LEU A 195 -9.47 -21.61 8.46
N TYR A 196 -8.38 -22.36 8.52
CA TYR A 196 -7.73 -22.98 7.34
C TYR A 196 -7.53 -24.50 7.47
N GLY A 197 -8.53 -25.20 8.01
CA GLY A 197 -8.58 -26.67 8.03
C GLY A 197 -9.26 -27.26 6.77
N THR A 198 -8.43 -27.74 5.84
CA THR A 198 -8.69 -28.86 4.91
C THR A 198 -10.02 -28.89 4.13
N HIS A 199 -10.01 -28.32 2.93
CA HIS A 199 -10.76 -28.92 1.81
C HIS A 199 -9.93 -30.11 1.27
N GLU A 200 -9.88 -31.20 2.04
CA GLU A 200 -9.42 -32.48 1.51
C GLU A 200 -10.55 -33.07 0.67
N GLY A 201 -10.24 -33.33 -0.60
CA GLY A 201 -11.11 -34.05 -1.51
C GLY A 201 -11.35 -35.46 -1.00
N GLY A 202 -12.57 -35.72 -0.54
CA GLY A 202 -13.10 -37.06 -0.40
C GLY A 202 -13.64 -37.52 -1.75
N ASP A 203 -12.76 -38.10 -2.55
CA ASP A 203 -13.18 -39.07 -3.57
C ASP A 203 -13.72 -40.29 -2.81
N GLY A 204 -14.99 -40.62 -3.01
CA GLY A 204 -15.71 -41.59 -2.17
C GLY A 204 -16.91 -42.15 -2.89
N THR A 205 -16.65 -43.10 -3.78
CA THR A 205 -17.62 -43.97 -4.43
C THR A 205 -18.34 -44.89 -3.42
N GLN A 206 -19.55 -45.35 -3.78
CA GLN A 206 -20.44 -46.35 -3.15
C GLN A 206 -21.37 -45.79 -2.04
N TRP A 207 -22.70 -45.88 -2.10
CA TRP A 207 -23.64 -46.77 -2.81
C TRP A 207 -24.81 -46.01 -3.43
#